data_AF-A0A2D8ABB9-F1
#
_entry.id   AF-A0A2D8ABB9-F1
#
_cell.length_a   1.000
_cell.length_b   1.000
_cell.length_c   1.000
_cell.angle_alpha   90.00
_cell.angle_beta   90.00
_cell.angle_gamma   90.00
#
_symmetry.space_group_name_H-M   'P 1'
#
loop_
_entity.id
_entity.type
_entity.pdbx_description
1 polymer ?
#
loop_
_entity_poly.entity_id
_entity_poly.type
_entity_poly.pdbx_seq_one_letter_code
_entity_poly.pdbx_strand_id
1 'polypeptide(L)'
;MQIDGPLDDNDPSVPGNIGRLPRPMTGSEFCEWIAGCLGREPQHIGEEGDLIRTIGWCTGAAQGYLQKAIDAGVDAFLTGEINEPAVHLARETGIHFFSAGHHATERYGVKALGEYLAGEFDLDVEFIDIDNPV
;
A
#
# COMPACT_ATOMS: atom_id res chain seq x y z
N MET A 1 -0.06 10.67 7.28
CA MET A 1 0.99 10.36 6.30
C MET A 1 1.14 11.57 5.39
N GLN A 2 2.36 11.91 4.98
CA GLN A 2 2.61 12.94 3.97
C GLN A 2 2.88 12.25 2.63
N ILE A 3 2.27 12.74 1.54
CA ILE A 3 2.54 12.28 0.18
C ILE A 3 3.61 13.22 -0.40
N ASP A 4 4.72 12.65 -0.87
CA ASP A 4 5.85 13.41 -1.39
C ASP A 4 5.86 13.44 -2.93
N GLY A 5 5.31 12.42 -3.60
CA GLY A 5 5.28 12.35 -5.06
C GLY A 5 4.71 11.03 -5.59
N PRO A 6 4.72 10.82 -6.92
CA PRO A 6 4.37 9.55 -7.55
C PRO A 6 5.42 8.46 -7.26
N LEU A 7 5.08 7.20 -7.51
CA LEU A 7 6.01 6.07 -7.37
C LEU A 7 7.15 6.12 -8.40
N ASP A 8 6.91 6.71 -9.56
CA ASP A 8 7.90 6.94 -10.61
C ASP A 8 7.75 8.36 -11.18
N ASP A 9 8.72 9.22 -10.89
CA ASP A 9 8.74 10.60 -11.40
C ASP A 9 8.98 10.68 -12.92
N ASN A 10 9.49 9.61 -13.54
CA ASN A 10 9.84 9.59 -14.96
C ASN A 10 8.74 8.99 -15.85
N ASP A 11 7.83 8.20 -15.27
CA ASP A 11 6.75 7.53 -16.00
C ASP A 11 5.39 7.77 -15.32
N PRO A 12 4.61 8.77 -15.79
CA PRO A 12 3.31 9.08 -15.20
C PRO A 12 2.24 8.00 -15.43
N SER A 13 2.53 6.97 -16.23
CA SER A 13 1.63 5.83 -16.40
C SER A 13 1.74 4.81 -15.26
N VAL A 14 2.80 4.89 -14.45
CA VAL A 14 2.98 4.04 -13.27
C VAL A 14 2.10 4.57 -12.15
N PRO A 15 1.10 3.80 -11.69
CA PRO A 15 0.31 4.20 -10.53
C PRO A 15 1.09 4.04 -9.23
N GLY A 16 0.62 4.71 -8.20
CA GLY A 16 1.20 4.64 -6.86
C GLY A 16 1.91 5.93 -6.48
N ASN A 17 2.27 6.02 -5.21
CA ASN A 17 2.88 7.20 -4.63
C ASN A 17 4.03 6.81 -3.71
N ILE A 18 4.87 7.80 -3.40
CA ILE A 18 5.82 7.77 -2.31
C ILE A 18 5.46 8.81 -1.25
N GLY A 19 5.91 8.58 -0.02
CA GLY A 19 5.63 9.47 1.08
C GLY A 19 6.30 9.07 2.37
N ARG A 20 5.88 9.71 3.46
CA ARG A 20 6.45 9.56 4.80
C ARG A 20 5.40 9.23 5.85
N LEU A 21 5.76 8.28 6.71
CA LEU A 21 4.98 7.95 7.89
C LEU A 21 4.88 9.18 8.82
N PRO A 22 3.75 9.37 9.53
CA PRO A 22 3.57 10.51 10.45
C PRO A 22 4.58 10.51 11.60
N ARG A 23 5.09 9.33 11.96
CA ARG A 23 6.23 9.09 12.83
C ARG A 23 6.98 7.86 12.30
N PRO A 24 8.27 7.71 12.56
CA PRO A 24 8.95 6.43 12.34
C PRO A 24 8.24 5.31 13.10
N MET A 25 8.11 4.14 12.47
CA MET A 25 7.53 2.94 13.04
C MET A 25 8.46 1.76 12.78
N THR A 26 8.53 0.79 13.68
CA THR A 26 9.20 -0.48 13.36
C THR A 26 8.40 -1.26 12.32
N GLY A 27 9.00 -2.28 11.70
CA GLY A 27 8.27 -3.20 10.81
C GLY A 27 7.02 -3.79 11.48
N SER A 28 7.14 -4.23 12.73
CA SER A 28 6.01 -4.75 13.52
C SER A 28 4.94 -3.69 13.84
N GLU A 29 5.33 -2.50 14.29
CA GLU A 29 4.39 -1.40 14.55
C GLU A 29 3.64 -0.99 13.27
N PHE A 30 4.34 -1.01 12.13
CA PHE A 30 3.74 -0.66 10.85
C PHE A 30 2.77 -1.74 10.37
N CYS A 31 3.07 -3.04 10.57
CA CYS A 31 2.13 -4.14 10.37
C CYS A 31 0.83 -3.93 11.16
N GLU A 32 0.94 -3.68 12.47
CA GLU A 32 -0.22 -3.44 13.34
C GLU A 32 -1.03 -2.23 12.88
N TRP A 33 -0.35 -1.17 12.43
CA TRP A 33 -1.03 0.02 11.92
C TRP A 33 -1.80 -0.25 10.63
N ILE A 34 -1.21 -0.99 9.68
CA ILE A 34 -1.90 -1.44 8.46
C ILE A 34 -3.10 -2.32 8.83
N ALA A 35 -2.92 -3.27 9.74
CA ALA A 35 -3.99 -4.17 10.18
C ALA A 35 -5.16 -3.41 10.80
N GLY A 36 -4.89 -2.42 11.66
CA GLY A 36 -5.93 -1.55 12.23
C GLY A 36 -6.66 -0.70 11.20
N CYS A 37 -5.98 -0.26 10.13
CA CYS A 37 -6.59 0.52 9.05
C CYS A 37 -7.44 -0.33 8.10
N LEU A 38 -6.99 -1.55 7.79
CA LEU A 38 -7.58 -2.40 6.76
C LEU A 38 -8.48 -3.50 7.32
N GLY A 39 -8.44 -3.77 8.63
CA GLY A 39 -9.14 -4.89 9.24
C GLY A 39 -8.60 -6.25 8.81
N ARG A 40 -7.35 -6.30 8.34
CA ARG A 40 -6.67 -7.50 7.85
C ARG A 40 -5.18 -7.44 8.17
N GLU A 41 -4.66 -8.53 8.73
CA GLU A 41 -3.23 -8.67 8.97
C GLU A 41 -2.45 -8.73 7.65
N PRO A 42 -1.52 -7.79 7.41
CA PRO A 42 -0.66 -7.85 6.23
C PRO A 42 0.41 -8.94 6.40
N GLN A 43 0.85 -9.50 5.29
CA GLN A 43 2.09 -10.27 5.25
C GLN A 43 3.27 -9.32 5.10
N HIS A 44 4.26 -9.43 6.00
CA HIS A 44 5.47 -8.61 5.99
C HIS A 44 6.71 -9.45 5.69
N ILE A 45 7.58 -8.93 4.83
CA ILE A 45 8.92 -9.43 4.55
C ILE A 45 9.93 -8.32 4.92
N GLY A 46 10.82 -8.61 5.87
CA GLY A 46 11.82 -7.68 6.38
C GLY A 46 12.05 -7.90 7.88
N GLU A 47 12.99 -7.16 8.47
CA GLU A 47 13.29 -7.28 9.91
C GLU A 47 12.26 -6.50 10.74
N GLU A 48 11.63 -7.15 11.72
CA GLU A 48 10.52 -6.54 12.48
C GLU A 48 10.92 -5.28 13.27
N GLY A 49 12.19 -5.20 13.71
CA GLY A 49 12.70 -4.12 14.55
C GLY A 49 13.22 -2.90 13.79
N ASP A 50 13.37 -2.99 12.47
CA ASP A 50 13.92 -1.91 11.65
C ASP A 50 12.92 -0.77 11.49
N LEU A 51 13.42 0.47 11.55
CA LEU A 51 12.61 1.68 11.52
C LEU A 51 12.31 2.12 10.08
N ILE A 52 11.03 2.12 9.73
CA ILE A 52 10.46 2.64 8.48
C ILE A 52 10.10 4.11 8.68
N ARG A 53 10.49 4.97 7.73
CA ARG A 53 10.14 6.40 7.67
C ARG A 53 9.51 6.76 6.35
N THR A 54 10.04 6.22 5.25
CA THR A 54 9.54 6.44 3.89
C THR A 54 8.87 5.19 3.36
N ILE A 55 7.87 5.38 2.52
CA ILE A 55 7.11 4.29 1.94
C ILE A 55 6.69 4.61 0.52
N GLY A 56 6.77 3.62 -0.37
CA GLY A 56 6.09 3.58 -1.65
C GLY A 56 4.87 2.67 -1.54
N TRP A 57 3.78 2.98 -2.23
CA TRP A 57 2.61 2.09 -2.26
C TRP A 57 1.85 2.17 -3.57
N CYS A 58 1.28 1.03 -3.94
CA CYS A 58 0.31 0.91 -5.01
C CYS A 58 -0.65 -0.22 -4.64
N THR A 59 -1.96 0.03 -4.65
CA THR A 59 -2.99 -0.95 -4.25
C THR A 59 -3.10 -2.11 -5.25
N GLY A 60 -3.78 -3.18 -4.86
CA GLY A 60 -4.04 -4.32 -5.76
C GLY A 60 -2.79 -5.19 -6.01
N ALA A 61 -2.64 -5.69 -7.23
CA ALA A 61 -1.58 -6.63 -7.62
C ALA A 61 -0.30 -5.92 -8.13
N ALA A 62 0.28 -5.03 -7.32
CA ALA A 62 1.36 -4.13 -7.73
C ALA A 62 2.78 -4.58 -7.35
N GLN A 63 2.97 -5.85 -6.97
CA GLN A 63 4.30 -6.43 -6.67
C GLN A 63 5.35 -6.22 -7.77
N GLY A 64 4.92 -6.06 -9.04
CA GLY A 64 5.81 -5.74 -10.16
C GLY A 64 6.48 -4.35 -10.08
N TYR A 65 5.98 -3.45 -9.22
CA TYR A 65 6.57 -2.13 -8.99
C TYR A 65 7.52 -2.06 -7.79
N LEU A 66 7.80 -3.19 -7.13
CA LEU A 66 8.75 -3.23 -6.02
C LEU A 66 10.12 -2.65 -6.41
N GLN A 67 10.61 -2.94 -7.61
CA GLN A 67 11.87 -2.36 -8.10
C GLN A 67 11.83 -0.83 -8.17
N LYS A 68 10.69 -0.24 -8.54
CA LYS A 68 10.55 1.22 -8.59
C LYS A 68 10.61 1.84 -7.19
N ALA A 69 10.03 1.17 -6.19
CA ALA A 69 10.15 1.59 -4.80
C ALA A 69 11.60 1.52 -4.31
N ILE A 70 12.32 0.44 -4.65
CA ILE A 70 13.74 0.30 -4.36
C ILE A 70 14.56 1.42 -5.01
N ASP A 71 14.31 1.70 -6.29
CA ASP A 71 15.00 2.74 -7.04
C ASP A 71 14.70 4.15 -6.50
N ALA A 72 13.50 4.36 -5.96
CA ALA A 72 13.09 5.59 -5.26
C ALA A 72 13.73 5.73 -3.87
N GLY A 73 14.39 4.69 -3.34
CA GLY A 73 15.10 4.72 -2.07
C GLY A 73 14.19 4.82 -0.85
N VAL A 74 12.96 4.30 -0.93
CA VAL A 74 12.05 4.23 0.22
C VAL A 74 12.37 3.04 1.13
N ASP A 75 12.05 3.15 2.42
CA ASP A 75 12.32 2.10 3.41
C ASP A 75 11.36 0.90 3.25
N ALA A 76 10.14 1.14 2.74
CA ALA A 76 9.10 0.14 2.61
C ALA A 76 8.29 0.26 1.30
N PHE A 77 7.72 -0.86 0.86
CA PHE A 77 6.72 -0.94 -0.20
C PHE A 77 5.45 -1.68 0.27
N LEU A 78 4.28 -1.09 0.02
CA LEU A 78 2.97 -1.67 0.36
C LEU A 78 2.13 -1.90 -0.91
N THR A 79 1.60 -3.12 -1.04
CA THR A 79 0.67 -3.52 -2.09
C THR A 79 -0.40 -4.47 -1.55
N GLY A 80 -1.36 -4.87 -2.38
CA GLY A 80 -2.40 -5.85 -2.04
C GLY A 80 -1.90 -7.29 -2.11
N GLU A 81 -1.26 -7.69 -3.22
CA GLU A 81 -0.80 -9.06 -3.43
C GLU A 81 0.72 -9.25 -3.29
N ILE A 82 1.15 -10.51 -3.11
CA ILE A 82 2.54 -10.94 -3.05
C ILE A 82 2.82 -12.02 -4.10
N ASN A 83 4.04 -12.09 -4.60
CA ASN A 83 4.55 -13.22 -5.36
C ASN A 83 5.94 -13.63 -4.86
N GLU A 84 6.39 -14.82 -5.25
CA GLU A 84 7.69 -15.35 -4.83
C GLU A 84 8.87 -14.45 -5.21
N PRO A 85 8.94 -13.87 -6.43
CA PRO A 85 10.01 -12.94 -6.79
C PRO A 85 10.09 -11.71 -5.87
N ALA A 86 8.96 -11.15 -5.45
CA ALA A 86 8.94 -10.00 -4.55
C ALA A 86 9.52 -10.34 -3.17
N VAL A 87 9.30 -11.57 -2.67
CA VAL A 87 9.89 -12.04 -1.41
C VAL A 87 11.42 -12.06 -1.50
N HIS A 88 11.96 -12.61 -2.59
CA HIS A 88 13.41 -12.66 -2.80
C HIS A 88 14.00 -11.27 -2.96
N LEU A 89 13.37 -10.42 -3.79
CA LEU A 89 13.84 -9.07 -4.03
C LEU A 89 13.83 -8.23 -2.74
N ALA A 90 12.80 -8.35 -1.91
CA ALA A 90 12.74 -7.67 -0.62
C ALA A 90 13.88 -8.10 0.31
N ARG A 91 14.15 -9.41 0.42
CA ARG A 91 15.24 -9.95 1.24
C ARG A 91 16.63 -9.55 0.74
N GLU A 92 16.82 -9.54 -0.57
CA GLU A 92 18.11 -9.22 -1.19
C GLU A 92 18.46 -7.73 -1.10
N THR A 93 17.45 -6.86 -1.09
CA THR A 93 17.64 -5.40 -1.08
C THR A 93 17.46 -4.78 0.31
N GLY A 94 16.85 -5.50 1.25
CA GLY A 94 16.56 -5.02 2.60
C GLY A 94 15.36 -4.08 2.68
N ILE A 95 14.63 -3.83 1.58
CA ILE A 95 13.38 -3.07 1.62
C ILE A 95 12.30 -3.88 2.35
N HIS A 96 11.51 -3.20 3.18
CA HIS A 96 10.37 -3.86 3.81
C HIS A 96 9.23 -4.00 2.80
N PHE A 97 8.68 -5.20 2.65
CA PHE A 97 7.54 -5.45 1.76
C PHE A 97 6.30 -5.85 2.55
N PHE A 98 5.16 -5.21 2.26
CA PHE A 98 3.88 -5.49 2.88
C PHE A 98 2.83 -5.86 1.82
N SER A 99 2.16 -6.98 2.03
CA SER A 99 1.03 -7.44 1.22
C SER A 99 -0.22 -7.49 2.09
N ALA A 100 -1.17 -6.59 1.85
CA ALA A 100 -2.30 -6.36 2.74
C ALA A 100 -3.67 -6.78 2.19
N GLY A 101 -3.70 -7.51 1.06
CA GLY A 101 -4.91 -7.98 0.40
C GLY A 101 -5.34 -7.11 -0.78
N HIS A 102 -5.67 -7.73 -1.92
CA HIS A 102 -6.11 -7.00 -3.11
C HIS A 102 -7.41 -6.25 -2.81
N HIS A 103 -8.45 -6.97 -2.37
CA HIS A 103 -9.74 -6.38 -2.04
C HIS A 103 -9.63 -5.32 -0.94
N ALA A 104 -8.90 -5.66 0.13
CA ALA A 104 -8.74 -4.79 1.29
C ALA A 104 -8.10 -3.44 0.94
N THR A 105 -7.18 -3.41 -0.03
CA THR A 105 -6.51 -2.17 -0.45
C THR A 105 -7.32 -1.35 -1.47
N GLU A 106 -8.23 -1.96 -2.24
CA GLU A 106 -8.93 -1.28 -3.34
C GLU A 106 -10.36 -0.80 -3.02
N ARG A 107 -10.99 -1.33 -1.95
CA ARG A 107 -12.38 -0.98 -1.61
C ARG A 107 -12.65 0.51 -1.35
N TYR A 108 -11.63 1.27 -0.98
CA TYR A 108 -11.77 2.69 -0.63
C TYR A 108 -11.96 3.59 -1.85
N GLY A 109 -11.42 3.21 -3.01
CA GLY A 109 -11.54 4.03 -4.22
C GLY A 109 -12.98 4.14 -4.70
N VAL A 110 -13.66 2.99 -4.83
CA VAL A 110 -15.08 2.94 -5.23
C VAL A 110 -16.00 3.57 -4.18
N LYS A 111 -15.70 3.37 -2.88
CA LYS A 111 -16.44 4.00 -1.79
C LYS A 111 -16.37 5.53 -1.87
N ALA A 112 -15.16 6.09 -2.00
CA ALA A 112 -14.96 7.53 -2.11
C ALA A 112 -15.61 8.12 -3.36
N LEU A 113 -15.56 7.41 -4.49
CA LEU A 113 -16.27 7.80 -5.71
C LEU A 113 -17.78 7.85 -5.47
N GLY A 114 -18.34 6.83 -4.81
CA GLY A 114 -19.76 6.78 -4.48
C GLY A 114 -20.21 7.94 -3.58
N GLU A 115 -19.44 8.23 -2.53
CA GLU A 115 -19.66 9.36 -1.62
C GLU A 115 -19.61 10.71 -2.37
N TYR A 116 -18.65 10.88 -3.28
CA TYR A 116 -18.55 12.07 -4.12
C TYR A 116 -19.78 12.23 -5.04
N LEU A 117 -20.18 11.16 -5.72
CA LEU A 117 -21.31 11.18 -6.64
C LEU A 117 -22.64 11.48 -5.93
N ALA A 118 -22.85 10.90 -4.73
CA ALA A 118 -24.02 11.18 -3.92
C ALA A 118 -24.08 12.66 -3.50
N GLY A 119 -22.93 13.25 -3.13
CA GLY A 119 -22.84 14.66 -2.72
C GLY A 119 -23.07 15.65 -3.86
N GLU A 120 -22.57 15.35 -5.06
CA GLU A 120 -22.60 16.29 -6.20
C GLU A 120 -23.86 16.17 -7.06
N PHE A 121 -24.46 14.98 -7.16
CA PHE A 121 -25.47 14.68 -8.19
C PHE A 121 -26.85 14.26 -7.65
N ASP A 122 -27.11 14.40 -6.34
CA ASP A 122 -28.37 13.99 -5.69
C ASP A 122 -28.74 12.53 -6.02
N LEU A 123 -27.72 11.67 -6.02
CA LEU A 123 -27.85 10.24 -6.27
C LEU A 123 -27.94 9.49 -4.94
N ASP A 124 -28.83 8.51 -4.88
CA ASP A 124 -28.81 7.51 -3.81
C ASP A 124 -27.75 6.45 -4.14
N VAL A 125 -26.67 6.44 -3.36
CA VAL A 125 -25.52 5.55 -3.56
C VAL A 125 -25.26 4.75 -2.29
N GLU A 126 -25.32 3.43 -2.42
CA GLU A 126 -24.97 2.49 -1.36
C GLU A 126 -23.64 1.80 -1.70
N PHE A 127 -22.68 1.85 -0.78
CA PHE A 127 -21.46 1.06 -0.87
C PHE A 127 -21.65 -0.29 -0.16
N ILE A 128 -21.58 -1.38 -0.92
CA ILE A 128 -21.70 -2.74 -0.40
C ILE A 128 -20.32 -3.40 -0.42
N ASP A 129 -19.72 -3.56 0.76
CA ASP A 129 -18.45 -4.30 0.92
C ASP A 129 -18.75 -5.79 1.09
N ILE A 130 -18.48 -6.58 0.04
CA ILE A 130 -18.57 -8.03 0.10
C ILE A 130 -17.16 -8.57 0.28
N ASP A 131 -16.90 -9.19 1.43
CA ASP A 131 -15.59 -9.70 1.78
C ASP A 131 -15.05 -10.69 0.73
N ASN A 132 -13.82 -10.47 0.31
CA ASN A 132 -13.05 -11.39 -0.52
C ASN A 132 -11.78 -11.76 0.26
N PRO A 133 -11.55 -13.05 0.55
CA PRO A 133 -10.44 -13.48 1.41
C PRO A 133 -9.05 -13.30 0.77
N VAL A 134 -8.96 -12.94 -0.52
CA VAL A 134 -7.71 -12.79 -1.28
C VAL A 134 -7.09 -11.42 -1.11
#